data_AF-A0A3S0RBT8-F1
#
_entry.id   AF-A0A3S0RBT8-F1
#
_cell.length_a   1.000
_cell.length_b   1.000
_cell.length_c   1.000
_cell.angle_alpha   90.00
_cell.angle_beta   90.00
_cell.angle_gamma   90.00
#
_symmetry.space_group_name_H-M   'P 1'
#
loop_
_entity.id
_entity.type
_entity.pdbx_description
1 polymer ?
#
loop_
_entity_poly.entity_id
_entity_poly.type
_entity_poly.pdbx_seq_one_letter_code
_entity_poly.pdbx_strand_id
1 'polypeptide(L)' 'MKYEEALKELEQIVSRMENNEVGIDEMTTQLKRAKQLIKLCRDRLTKTDEEIKKML' A
#
# COMPACT_ATOMS: atom_id res chain seq x y z
N MET A 1 -11.45 -1.95 2.92
CA MET A 1 -10.12 -1.70 3.51
C MET A 1 -9.94 -0.21 3.71
N LYS A 2 -9.71 0.21 4.96
CA LYS A 2 -9.37 1.57 5.38
C LYS A 2 -7.93 1.91 4.94
N TYR A 3 -7.61 3.20 4.91
CA TYR A 3 -6.25 3.66 4.57
C TYR A 3 -5.20 3.07 5.53
N GLU A 4 -5.46 3.14 6.83
CA GLU A 4 -4.56 2.64 7.87
C GLU A 4 -4.31 1.13 7.77
N GLU A 5 -5.35 0.35 7.41
CA GLU A 5 -5.21 -1.09 7.18
C GLU A 5 -4.30 -1.38 5.98
N ALA A 6 -4.47 -0.62 4.88
CA ALA A 6 -3.64 -0.77 3.68
C ALA A 6 -2.18 -0.38 3.95
N LEU A 7 -1.97 0.67 4.73
CA LEU A 7 -0.63 1.13 5.12
C LEU A 7 0.06 0.10 6.01
N LYS A 8 -0.65 -0.41 7.03
CA LYS A 8 -0.12 -1.44 7.93
C LYS A 8 0.25 -2.72 7.18
N GLU A 9 -0.59 -3.14 6.23
CA GLU A 9 -0.28 -4.31 5.40
C GLU A 9 0.96 -4.06 4.52
N LEU A 10 1.11 -2.86 3.98
CA LEU A 10 2.27 -2.49 3.18
C LEU A 10 3.56 -2.51 4.02
N GLU A 11 3.54 -1.96 5.24
CA GLU A 11 4.65 -2.00 6.19
C GLU A 11 5.05 -3.44 6.54
N GLN A 12 4.08 -4.32 6.74
CA GLN A 12 4.35 -5.74 6.99
C GLN A 12 5.01 -6.42 5.80
N ILE A 13 4.56 -6.14 4.58
CA ILE A 13 5.17 -6.70 3.37
C ILE A 13 6.63 -6.24 3.25
N VAL A 14 6.89 -4.94 3.43
CA VAL A 14 8.25 -4.39 3.39
C VAL A 14 9.13 -5.03 4.45
N SER A 15 8.66 -5.08 5.70
CA SER A 15 9.41 -5.68 6.80
C SER A 15 9.79 -7.14 6.53
N ARG A 16 8.84 -7.94 6.05
CA ARG A 16 9.11 -9.35 5.70
C ARG A 16 10.12 -9.48 4.56
N MET A 17 10.05 -8.60 3.57
CA MET A 17 11.01 -8.58 2.46
C MET A 17 12.42 -8.19 2.92
N GLU A 18 12.55 -7.19 3.78
CA GLU A 18 13.84 -6.74 4.33
C GLU A 18 14.49 -7.80 5.23
N ASN A 19 13.68 -8.55 5.97
CA ASN A 19 14.13 -9.63 6.84
C ASN A 19 14.42 -10.95 6.10
N ASN A 20 14.33 -10.98 4.76
CA ASN A 20 14.46 -12.19 3.93
C ASN A 20 13.49 -13.32 4.33
N GLU A 21 12.32 -12.98 4.90
CA GLU A 21 11.27 -13.92 5.31
C GLU A 21 10.31 -14.28 4.16
N VAL A 22 10.68 -13.89 2.94
CA VAL A 22 9.90 -14.11 1.72
C VAL A 22 10.77 -14.88 0.74
N GLY A 23 10.37 -16.11 0.41
CA GLY A 23 11.03 -16.89 -0.63
C GLY A 23 10.95 -16.22 -2.00
N ILE A 24 11.91 -16.48 -2.88
CA ILE A 24 11.98 -15.91 -4.25
C ILE A 24 10.65 -16.08 -5.01
N ASP A 25 10.01 -17.24 -4.90
CA ASP A 25 8.73 -17.50 -5.55
C ASP A 25 7.59 -16.64 -4.99
N GLU A 26 7.63 -16.33 -3.69
CA GLU A 26 6.64 -15.49 -3.02
C GLU A 26 6.90 -13.99 -3.24
N MET A 27 8.14 -13.58 -3.52
CA MET A 27 8.49 -12.17 -3.73
C MET A 27 7.66 -11.53 -4.84
N THR A 28 7.42 -12.24 -5.94
CA THR A 28 6.59 -11.73 -7.04
C THR A 28 5.15 -11.44 -6.59
N THR A 29 4.60 -12.29 -5.72
CA THR A 29 3.25 -12.13 -5.17
C THR A 29 3.20 -10.97 -4.18
N GLN A 30 4.18 -10.89 -3.28
CA GLN A 30 4.30 -9.81 -2.31
C GLN A 30 4.47 -8.43 -3.00
N LEU A 31 5.29 -8.36 -4.04
CA LEU A 31 5.48 -7.15 -4.85
C LEU A 31 4.19 -6.71 -5.56
N LYS A 32 3.44 -7.66 -6.16
CA LYS A 32 2.14 -7.37 -6.76
C LYS A 32 1.17 -6.81 -5.72
N ARG A 33 1.16 -7.39 -4.52
CA ARG A 33 0.30 -6.92 -3.42
C ARG A 33 0.71 -5.53 -2.95
N ALA A 34 1.98 -5.29 -2.69
CA ALA A 34 2.51 -3.98 -2.32
C ALA A 34 2.12 -2.91 -3.35
N LYS A 35 2.23 -3.21 -4.65
CA LYS A 35 1.81 -2.29 -5.73
C LYS A 35 0.31 -1.95 -5.66
N GLN A 36 -0.55 -2.91 -5.35
CA GLN A 36 -1.98 -2.67 -5.17
C GLN A 36 -2.26 -1.77 -3.96
N LEU A 37 -1.59 -2.02 -2.83
CA LEU A 37 -1.73 -1.23 -1.60
C LEU A 37 -1.28 0.21 -1.82
N ILE A 38 -0.13 0.42 -2.46
CA ILE A 38 0.37 1.76 -2.82
C ILE A 38 -0.65 2.51 -3.69
N LYS A 39 -1.23 1.84 -4.69
CA LYS A 39 -2.26 2.45 -5.53
C LYS A 39 -3.48 2.86 -4.71
N LEU A 40 -3.98 1.99 -3.83
CA LEU A 40 -5.11 2.29 -2.97
C LEU A 40 -4.85 3.48 -2.06
N CYS A 41 -3.67 3.54 -1.44
CA CYS A 41 -3.27 4.67 -0.59
C CYS A 41 -3.23 5.98 -1.37
N ARG A 42 -2.62 5.98 -2.57
CA ARG A 42 -2.58 7.16 -3.44
C ARG A 42 -3.96 7.61 -3.88
N ASP A 43 -4.80 6.68 -4.35
CA ASP A 43 -6.15 6.98 -4.81
C ASP A 43 -7.00 7.62 -3.70
N ARG A 44 -6.82 7.18 -2.44
CA ARG A 44 -7.49 7.80 -1.28
C ARG A 44 -7.00 9.23 -1.04
N LEU A 45 -5.68 9.44 -1.00
CA LEU A 45 -5.11 10.77 -0.79
C LEU A 45 -5.52 11.74 -1.89
N THR A 46 -5.49 11.32 -3.15
CA THR A 46 -5.93 12.12 -4.30
C THR A 46 -7.41 12.49 -4.18
N LYS A 47 -8.29 11.55 -3.83
CA LYS A 47 -9.72 11.85 -3.63
C LYS A 47 -9.94 12.86 -2.51
N THR A 48 -9.24 12.70 -1.38
CA THR A 48 -9.33 13.64 -0.26
C THR A 48 -8.84 15.03 -0.66
N ASP A 49 -7.73 15.13 -1.40
CA ASP A 49 -7.21 16.41 -1.91
C ASP A 49 -8.19 17.08 -2.89
N GLU A 50 -8.82 16.31 -3.78
CA GLU A 50 -9.85 16.81 -4.69
C GLU A 50 -11.09 17.33 -3.96
N GLU A 51 -11.53 16.65 -2.90
CA GLU A 51 -12.65 17.10 -2.07
C GLU A 51 -12.32 18.40 -1.34
N ILE A 52 -11.12 18.53 -0.79
CA ILE A 52 -10.64 19.76 -0.14
C ILE A 52 -10.61 20.91 -1.15
N LYS A 53 -10.08 20.68 -2.36
CA LYS A 53 -10.02 21.70 -3.42
C LYS A 53 -11.39 22.19 -3.88
N LYS A 54 -12.43 21.37 -3.78
CA LYS A 54 -13.81 21.77 -4.12
C LYS A 54 -14.47 22.66 -3.05
N MET A 55 -13.90 22.70 -1.84
CA MET A 55 -14.40 23.55 -0.74
C MET A 55 -13.74 24.94 -0.71
N LEU A 56 -12.73 25.17 -1.56
CA LEU A 56 -12.03 26.45 -1.76
C LEU A 56 -12.54 27.16 -3.01
#